data_AF-A0A2N3I543-F1
#
_entry.id   AF-A0A2N3I543-F1
#
_cell.length_a   1.000
_cell.length_b   1.000
_cell.length_c   1.000
_cell.angle_alpha   90.00
_cell.angle_beta   90.00
_cell.angle_gamma   90.00
#
_symmetry.space_group_name_H-M   'P 1'
#
loop_
_entity.id
_entity.type
_entity.pdbx_description
1 polymer ?
#
loop_
_entity_poly.entity_id
_entity_poly.type
_entity_poly.pdbx_seq_one_letter_code
_entity_poly.pdbx_strand_id
1 'polypeptide(L)'
;MTEILVIILIAVFILFLLWKNKKSAWKSPTTPFPKEWRIILIDKVVFYNALSMEEKNRFEHKIQEFLLNCRITGINVEVNLTDKILVASSAIIPIFAFPEWKYTNLFEVLL
;
A
#
# COMPACT_ATOMS: atom_id res chain seq x y z
N MET A 1 4.12 -30.55 -38.03
CA MET A 1 3.85 -30.95 -36.63
C MET A 1 4.72 -30.17 -35.63
N THR A 2 6.02 -30.03 -35.89
CA THR A 2 6.95 -29.24 -35.04
C THR A 2 6.59 -27.76 -34.95
N GLU A 3 6.24 -27.10 -36.07
CA GLU A 3 5.85 -25.68 -36.10
C GLU A 3 4.59 -25.40 -35.26
N ILE A 4 3.59 -26.28 -35.35
CA ILE A 4 2.35 -26.20 -34.56
C ILE A 4 2.67 -26.31 -33.07
N LEU A 5 3.60 -27.19 -32.70
CA LEU A 5 4.03 -27.40 -31.31
C LEU A 5 4.74 -26.17 -30.73
N VAL A 6 5.57 -25.50 -31.54
CA VAL A 6 6.24 -24.24 -31.17
C VAL A 6 5.23 -23.12 -30.97
N ILE A 7 4.23 -22.99 -31.85
CA ILE A 7 3.18 -21.97 -31.73
C ILE A 7 2.37 -22.18 -30.45
N ILE A 8 2.01 -23.42 -30.12
CA ILE A 8 1.28 -23.75 -28.88
C ILE A 8 2.12 -23.40 -27.65
N LEU A 9 3.41 -23.73 -27.65
CA LEU A 9 4.32 -23.38 -26.55
C LEU A 9 4.44 -21.88 -26.34
N ILE A 10 4.57 -21.10 -27.43
CA ILE A 10 4.62 -19.64 -27.36
C ILE A 10 3.28 -19.09 -26.85
N ALA A 11 2.15 -19.59 -27.33
CA ALA A 11 0.83 -19.16 -26.89
C ALA A 11 0.62 -19.43 -25.38
N VAL A 12 0.99 -20.62 -24.90
CA VAL A 12 0.92 -20.99 -23.47
C VAL A 12 1.87 -20.12 -22.64
N PHE A 13 3.08 -19.84 -23.13
CA PHE A 13 4.03 -18.97 -22.45
C PHE A 13 3.52 -17.53 -22.34
N ILE A 14 2.94 -16.97 -23.41
CA ILE A 14 2.30 -15.65 -23.39
C ILE A 14 1.14 -15.64 -22.41
N LEU A 15 0.26 -16.66 -22.43
CA LEU A 15 -0.87 -16.78 -21.51
C LEU A 15 -0.40 -16.84 -20.04
N PHE A 16 0.66 -17.57 -19.76
CA PHE A 16 1.28 -17.65 -18.44
C PHE A 16 1.83 -16.30 -17.97
N LEU A 17 2.53 -15.56 -18.83
CA LEU A 17 3.04 -14.23 -18.51
C LEU A 17 1.91 -13.23 -18.21
N LEU A 18 0.82 -13.27 -18.97
CA LEU A 18 -0.37 -12.44 -18.73
C LEU A 18 -1.06 -12.81 -17.41
N TRP A 19 -1.08 -14.09 -17.04
CA TRP A 19 -1.73 -14.55 -15.81
C TRP A 19 -0.93 -14.19 -14.55
N LYS A 20 0.41 -14.29 -14.61
CA LYS A 20 1.31 -13.87 -13.53
C LYS A 20 1.18 -12.38 -13.20
N ASN A 21 0.81 -11.57 -14.19
CA ASN A 21 0.69 -10.11 -14.07
C ASN A 21 -0.68 -9.61 -13.58
N LYS A 22 -1.57 -10.49 -13.08
CA LYS A 22 -2.78 -10.04 -12.37
C LYS A 22 -2.38 -9.39 -11.05
N LYS A 23 -1.98 -8.12 -11.10
CA LYS A 23 -1.85 -7.26 -9.93
C LYS A 23 -3.20 -7.26 -9.21
N SER A 24 -3.18 -7.49 -7.90
CA SER A 24 -4.39 -7.37 -7.08
C SER A 24 -4.99 -5.99 -7.32
N ALA A 25 -6.29 -5.91 -7.58
CA ALA A 25 -6.97 -4.64 -7.75
C ALA A 25 -6.74 -3.79 -6.50
N TRP A 26 -6.34 -2.53 -6.72
CA TRP A 26 -6.02 -1.61 -5.65
C TRP A 26 -7.24 -1.42 -4.72
N LYS A 27 -7.05 -1.71 -3.43
CA LYS A 27 -8.11 -1.72 -2.43
C LYS A 27 -8.31 -0.35 -1.82
N SER A 28 -9.55 0.05 -1.64
CA SER A 28 -9.91 1.29 -0.94
C SER A 28 -10.48 0.98 0.45
N PRO A 29 -10.22 1.81 1.47
CA PRO A 29 -10.84 1.69 2.78
C PRO A 29 -12.36 1.74 2.71
N THR A 30 -13.03 0.78 3.36
CA THR A 30 -14.50 0.73 3.49
C THR A 30 -14.98 0.95 4.93
N THR A 31 -14.04 1.01 5.88
CA THR A 31 -14.33 1.16 7.31
C THR A 31 -13.81 2.51 7.82
N PRO A 32 -14.45 3.08 8.86
CA PRO A 32 -13.97 4.30 9.48
C PRO A 32 -12.54 4.16 10.02
N PHE A 33 -11.79 5.27 10.03
CA PHE A 33 -10.43 5.28 10.55
C PHE A 33 -10.40 4.98 12.06
N PRO A 34 -9.70 3.91 12.51
CA PRO A 34 -9.71 3.49 13.91
C PRO A 34 -9.23 4.57 14.88
N LYS A 35 -9.88 4.67 16.04
CA LYS A 35 -9.53 5.67 17.07
C LYS A 35 -8.10 5.48 17.59
N GLU A 36 -7.67 4.25 17.80
CA GLU A 36 -6.33 3.90 18.28
C GLU A 36 -5.24 4.38 17.32
N TRP A 37 -5.47 4.26 16.02
CA TRP A 37 -4.53 4.73 14.99
C TRP A 37 -4.41 6.25 15.04
N ARG A 38 -5.53 6.94 15.25
CA ARG A 38 -5.57 8.40 15.37
C ARG A 38 -4.79 8.89 16.59
N ILE A 39 -4.86 8.17 17.71
CA ILE A 39 -4.07 8.48 18.91
C ILE A 39 -2.57 8.42 18.57
N ILE A 40 -2.12 7.40 17.86
CA ILE A 40 -0.72 7.27 17.43
C ILE A 40 -0.30 8.44 16.52
N LEU A 41 -1.15 8.82 15.55
CA LEU A 41 -0.86 9.94 14.66
C LEU A 41 -0.73 11.27 15.43
N ILE A 42 -1.64 11.54 16.36
CA ILE A 42 -1.61 12.75 17.20
C ILE A 42 -0.35 12.79 18.06
N ASP A 43 0.04 11.65 18.65
CA ASP A 43 1.19 11.58 19.55
C ASP A 43 2.54 11.63 18.82
N LYS A 44 2.66 10.97 17.66
CA LYS A 44 3.96 10.69 17.04
C LYS A 44 4.23 11.40 15.71
N VAL A 45 3.21 11.96 15.05
CA VAL A 45 3.35 12.47 13.67
C VAL A 45 3.08 13.97 13.62
N VAL A 46 4.14 14.78 13.77
CA VAL A 46 4.05 16.25 13.74
C VAL A 46 3.40 16.78 12.47
N PHE A 47 3.67 16.16 11.32
CA PHE A 47 3.03 16.50 10.04
C PHE A 47 1.50 16.43 10.13
N TYR A 48 0.97 15.34 10.70
CA TYR A 48 -0.48 15.14 10.85
C TYR A 48 -1.10 16.23 11.72
N ASN A 49 -0.42 16.66 12.78
CA ASN A 49 -0.93 17.70 13.67
C ASN A 49 -1.07 19.07 13.00
N ALA A 50 -0.23 19.36 11.99
CA ALA A 50 -0.25 20.60 11.24
C ALA A 50 -1.36 20.66 10.15
N LEU A 51 -2.01 19.55 9.85
CA LEU A 51 -3.03 19.45 8.80
C LEU A 51 -4.37 20.08 9.21
N SER A 52 -5.10 20.63 8.23
CA SER A 52 -6.51 21.01 8.38
C SER A 52 -7.39 19.78 8.68
N MET A 53 -8.65 19.98 9.07
CA MET A 53 -9.56 18.87 9.28
C MET A 53 -9.79 18.05 7.98
N GLU A 54 -9.95 18.71 6.84
CA GLU A 54 -10.10 18.02 5.55
C GLU A 54 -8.85 17.24 5.18
N GLU A 55 -7.68 17.82 5.44
CA GLU A 55 -6.39 17.18 5.18
C GLU A 55 -6.14 15.99 6.10
N LYS A 56 -6.51 16.09 7.39
CA LYS A 56 -6.44 14.96 8.33
C LYS A 56 -7.28 13.79 7.84
N ASN A 57 -8.52 14.04 7.41
CA ASN A 57 -9.39 13.01 6.85
C ASN A 57 -8.77 12.34 5.60
N ARG A 58 -8.17 13.15 4.69
CA ARG A 58 -7.47 12.62 3.52
C ARG A 58 -6.23 11.81 3.90
N PHE A 59 -5.47 12.26 4.89
CA PHE A 59 -4.27 11.58 5.38
C PHE A 59 -4.64 10.23 6.00
N GLU A 60 -5.61 10.21 6.90
CA GLU A 60 -6.17 8.99 7.50
C GLU A 60 -6.64 7.97 6.45
N HIS A 61 -7.37 8.44 5.44
CA HIS A 61 -7.78 7.60 4.32
C HIS A 61 -6.58 7.00 3.57
N LYS A 62 -5.59 7.82 3.23
CA LYS A 62 -4.37 7.36 2.54
C LYS A 62 -3.54 6.37 3.38
N ILE A 63 -3.51 6.52 4.70
CA ILE A 63 -2.86 5.57 5.61
C ILE A 63 -3.56 4.20 5.58
N GLN A 64 -4.88 4.18 5.72
CA GLN A 64 -5.64 2.93 5.60
C GLN A 64 -5.47 2.31 4.21
N GLU A 65 -5.54 3.13 3.16
CA GLU A 65 -5.35 2.69 1.78
C GLU A 65 -3.97 2.06 1.59
N PHE A 66 -2.91 2.68 2.10
CA PHE A 66 -1.56 2.12 2.04
C PHE A 66 -1.48 0.77 2.75
N LEU A 67 -1.99 0.66 3.97
CA LEU A 67 -1.92 -0.56 4.78
C LEU A 67 -2.78 -1.71 4.23
N LEU A 68 -3.81 -1.41 3.41
CA LEU A 68 -4.59 -2.42 2.70
C LEU A 68 -3.84 -3.03 1.50
N ASN A 69 -2.88 -2.30 0.94
CA ASN A 69 -2.21 -2.65 -0.31
C ASN A 69 -0.71 -2.96 -0.16
N CYS A 70 -0.10 -2.59 0.96
CA CYS A 70 1.32 -2.79 1.25
C CYS A 70 1.50 -3.53 2.59
N ARG A 71 2.26 -4.64 2.57
CA ARG A 71 2.63 -5.37 3.78
C ARG A 71 3.79 -4.68 4.50
N ILE A 72 3.85 -4.86 5.81
CA ILE A 72 4.97 -4.39 6.62
C ILE A 72 5.45 -5.59 7.43
N THR A 73 6.69 -5.98 7.19
CA THR A 73 7.28 -7.23 7.68
C THR A 73 8.59 -6.92 8.37
N GLY A 74 8.76 -7.42 9.60
CA GLY A 74 10.01 -7.28 10.33
C GLY A 74 10.96 -8.43 10.01
N ILE A 75 12.24 -8.12 9.83
CA ILE A 75 13.32 -9.08 9.67
C ILE A 75 14.00 -9.27 11.03
N ASN A 76 13.73 -10.41 11.67
CA ASN A 76 14.20 -10.72 13.03
C ASN A 76 13.73 -9.70 14.10
N VAL A 77 12.62 -9.01 13.84
CA VAL A 77 11.99 -8.08 14.76
C VAL A 77 10.47 -8.21 14.69
N GLU A 78 9.80 -8.03 15.82
CA GLU A 78 8.34 -7.95 15.86
C GLU A 78 7.86 -6.57 15.43
N VAL A 79 6.87 -6.53 14.54
CA VAL A 79 6.26 -5.29 14.05
C VAL A 79 4.92 -5.08 14.75
N ASN A 80 4.85 -4.06 15.60
CA ASN A 80 3.64 -3.69 16.31
C ASN A 80 2.77 -2.70 15.50
N LEU A 81 1.64 -2.30 16.07
CA LEU A 81 0.71 -1.38 15.41
C LEU A 81 1.34 0.00 15.17
N THR A 82 2.05 0.56 16.16
CA THR A 82 2.72 1.86 16.05
C THR A 82 3.70 1.86 14.89
N ASP A 83 4.51 0.82 14.75
CA ASP A 83 5.45 0.69 13.64
C ASP A 83 4.74 0.76 12.28
N LYS A 84 3.63 0.04 12.14
CA LYS A 84 2.83 0.05 10.90
C LYS A 84 2.29 1.44 10.56
N ILE A 85 1.77 2.16 11.56
CA ILE A 85 1.24 3.51 11.38
C ILE A 85 2.34 4.50 11.03
N LEU A 86 3.51 4.39 11.67
CA LEU A 86 4.64 5.28 11.39
C LEU A 86 5.25 5.03 10.01
N VAL A 87 5.38 3.77 9.59
CA VAL A 87 5.81 3.40 8.23
C VAL A 87 4.82 3.93 7.19
N ALA A 88 3.52 3.70 7.38
CA ALA A 88 2.50 4.24 6.48
C ALA A 88 2.56 5.78 6.43
N SER A 89 2.74 6.44 7.58
CA SER A 89 2.89 7.89 7.65
C SER A 89 4.08 8.39 6.86
N SER A 90 5.24 7.77 7.06
CA SER A 90 6.45 8.10 6.32
C SER A 90 6.28 7.89 4.81
N ALA A 91 5.53 6.87 4.39
CA ALA A 91 5.26 6.63 2.98
C ALA A 91 4.32 7.69 2.38
N ILE A 92 3.28 8.11 3.11
CA ILE A 92 2.27 9.04 2.60
C ILE A 92 2.74 10.50 2.60
N ILE A 93 3.53 10.94 3.58
CA ILE A 93 3.96 12.35 3.69
C ILE A 93 4.58 12.91 2.39
N PRO A 94 5.56 12.25 1.74
CA PRO A 94 6.20 12.76 0.52
C PRO A 94 5.24 12.93 -0.66
N ILE A 95 4.17 12.12 -0.71
CA ILE A 95 3.20 12.12 -1.81
C ILE A 95 1.89 12.82 -1.46
N PHE A 96 1.76 13.39 -0.26
CA PHE A 96 0.47 13.87 0.25
C PHE A 96 -0.12 15.02 -0.58
N ALA A 97 0.74 15.86 -1.17
CA ALA A 97 0.34 16.94 -2.07
C ALA A 97 -0.14 16.45 -3.46
N PHE A 98 -0.10 15.15 -3.74
CA PHE A 98 -0.55 14.53 -4.98
C PHE A 98 -1.75 13.60 -4.70
N PRO A 99 -2.99 14.10 -4.74
CA PRO A 99 -4.18 13.36 -4.29
C PRO A 99 -4.37 12.01 -4.99
N GLU A 100 -4.08 11.95 -6.29
CA GLU A 100 -4.25 10.74 -7.11
C GLU A 100 -3.09 9.75 -7.01
N TRP A 101 -1.96 10.15 -6.40
CA TRP A 101 -0.78 9.29 -6.34
C TRP A 101 -0.90 8.25 -5.23
N LYS A 102 -0.51 7.02 -5.59
CA LYS A 102 -0.51 5.78 -4.80
C LYS A 102 0.70 4.92 -5.18
N TYR A 103 1.20 4.12 -4.24
CA TYR A 103 2.34 3.22 -4.48
C TYR A 103 1.91 1.90 -5.16
N THR A 104 1.46 1.95 -6.40
CA THR A 104 0.94 0.78 -7.13
C THR A 104 1.98 -0.31 -7.45
N ASN A 105 3.26 -0.02 -7.23
CA ASN A 105 4.38 -0.95 -7.44
C ASN A 105 5.14 -1.29 -6.14
N LEU A 106 4.67 -0.83 -4.97
CA LEU A 106 5.24 -1.19 -3.67
C LEU A 106 4.28 -2.16 -2.97
N PHE A 107 4.75 -3.38 -2.73
CA PHE A 107 3.94 -4.44 -2.14
C PHE A 107 4.30 -4.74 -0.69
N GLU A 108 5.50 -4.38 -0.27
CA GLU A 108 6.04 -4.75 1.03
C GLU A 108 7.15 -3.78 1.46
N VAL A 109 7.14 -3.43 2.74
CA VAL A 109 8.22 -2.71 3.43
C VAL A 109 8.84 -3.67 4.44
N LEU A 110 10.16 -3.82 4.39
CA LEU A 110 10.94 -4.61 5.34
C LEU A 110 11.54 -3.70 6.40
N LEU A 111 11.36 -4.05 7.68
CA LEU A 111 11.96 -3.39 8.84
C LEU A 111 13.09 -4.24 9.42
#